data_AF-A0A9E4GG22-F1
#
_entry.id   AF-A0A9E4GG22-F1
#
_cell.length_a   1.000
_cell.length_b   1.000
_cell.length_c   1.000
_cell.angle_alpha   90.00
_cell.angle_beta   90.00
_cell.angle_gamma   90.00
#
_symmetry.space_group_name_H-M   'P 1'
#
loop_
_entity.id
_entity.type
_entity.pdbx_description
1 polymer ?
#
loop_
_entity_poly.entity_id
_entity_poly.type
_entity_poly.pdbx_seq_one_letter_code
_entity_poly.pdbx_strand_id
1 'polypeptide(L)'
;MSVTAAAFGLTLSLALTASVYGQGGSGYGVGSGSNPWDDNSRTPFEITMSGFLNTKPEEGNIEVVTLGISSFGEQYQYEIMDIAAPNYPQMSTRMILQKVGQRGIDFNLIGPRALLSKIAQSPPGTPLKIVGLFEQNRQRLRLTDVTVPGME
;
A
#
# COMPACT_ATOMS: atom_id res chain seq x y z
N MET A 1 -71.01 -15.38 -32.75
CA MET A 1 -71.18 -16.77 -32.27
C MET A 1 -69.93 -17.56 -32.62
N SER A 2 -69.63 -18.58 -31.81
CA SER A 2 -68.52 -19.53 -31.91
C SER A 2 -67.28 -19.22 -31.08
N VAL A 3 -67.27 -19.93 -29.95
CA VAL A 3 -66.21 -20.22 -28.98
C VAL A 3 -65.21 -21.18 -29.62
N THR A 4 -63.90 -21.05 -29.36
CA THR A 4 -63.04 -22.24 -29.18
C THR A 4 -61.80 -21.86 -28.35
N ALA A 5 -61.73 -22.44 -27.16
CA ALA A 5 -60.54 -22.49 -26.32
C ALA A 5 -59.63 -23.64 -26.78
N ALA A 6 -58.32 -23.45 -26.70
CA ALA A 6 -57.36 -24.54 -26.71
C ALA A 6 -56.24 -24.22 -25.71
N ALA A 7 -56.31 -24.89 -24.57
CA ALA A 7 -55.24 -24.98 -23.61
C ALA A 7 -54.15 -25.91 -24.15
N PHE A 8 -52.89 -25.50 -24.06
CA PHE A 8 -51.75 -26.41 -24.12
C PHE A 8 -50.80 -26.04 -22.98
N GLY A 9 -50.74 -26.97 -22.02
CA GLY A 9 -49.82 -26.90 -20.90
C GLY A 9 -48.40 -27.23 -21.32
N LEU A 10 -47.46 -26.52 -20.71
CA LEU A 10 -46.06 -26.93 -20.62
C LEU A 10 -45.62 -26.69 -19.18
N THR A 11 -45.65 -27.76 -18.41
CA THR A 11 -45.02 -27.88 -17.08
C THR A 11 -43.51 -27.68 -17.22
N LEU A 12 -43.01 -26.58 -16.68
CA LEU A 12 -41.58 -26.30 -16.57
C LEU A 12 -41.04 -26.94 -15.28
N SER A 13 -40.37 -28.08 -15.41
CA SER A 13 -39.64 -28.72 -14.31
C SER A 13 -38.28 -28.04 -14.12
N LEU A 14 -38.17 -27.13 -13.15
CA LEU A 14 -36.88 -26.62 -12.68
C LEU A 14 -36.19 -27.68 -11.82
N ALA A 15 -35.22 -28.39 -12.41
CA ALA A 15 -34.29 -29.22 -11.65
C ALA A 15 -33.27 -28.32 -10.95
N LEU A 16 -33.37 -28.18 -9.63
CA LEU A 16 -32.31 -27.61 -8.80
C LEU A 16 -31.22 -28.68 -8.57
N THR A 17 -30.11 -28.57 -9.28
CA THR A 17 -28.87 -29.30 -8.95
C THR A 17 -28.22 -28.64 -7.74
N ALA A 18 -28.42 -29.23 -6.57
CA ALA A 18 -27.67 -28.90 -5.37
C ALA A 18 -26.26 -29.49 -5.49
N SER A 19 -25.27 -28.64 -5.80
CA SER A 19 -23.86 -29.01 -5.73
C SER A 19 -23.42 -29.03 -4.27
N VAL A 20 -23.57 -30.18 -3.62
CA VAL A 20 -22.86 -30.51 -2.38
C VAL A 20 -21.42 -30.85 -2.76
N TYR A 21 -20.51 -29.91 -2.56
CA TYR A 21 -19.08 -30.21 -2.39
C TYR A 21 -18.70 -29.89 -0.95
N GLY A 22 -18.87 -30.90 -0.08
CA GLY A 22 -18.09 -31.01 1.14
C GLY A 22 -16.85 -31.82 0.83
N GLN A 23 -15.67 -31.20 0.88
CA GLN A 23 -14.42 -31.96 1.01
C GLN A 23 -13.42 -31.17 1.85
N GLY A 24 -13.35 -31.55 3.12
CA GLY A 24 -12.10 -31.77 3.85
C GLY A 24 -11.11 -30.63 3.94
N GLY A 25 -11.22 -29.85 5.02
CA GLY A 25 -10.17 -28.97 5.51
C GLY A 25 -10.26 -28.81 7.02
N SER A 26 -10.11 -29.92 7.77
CA SER A 26 -9.76 -29.83 9.19
C SER A 26 -8.35 -29.26 9.30
N GLY A 27 -8.27 -27.95 9.52
CA GLY A 27 -7.02 -27.24 9.77
C GLY A 27 -7.31 -26.10 10.73
N TYR A 28 -7.17 -26.38 12.01
CA TYR A 28 -7.03 -25.46 13.14
C TYR A 28 -7.19 -23.97 12.80
N GLY A 29 -8.33 -23.42 13.23
CA GLY A 29 -8.44 -22.00 13.51
C GLY A 29 -7.38 -21.63 14.54
N VAL A 30 -6.27 -21.06 14.07
CA VAL A 30 -5.40 -20.24 14.89
C VAL A 30 -5.89 -18.83 14.69
N GLY A 31 -6.61 -18.30 15.68
CA GLY A 31 -6.68 -16.86 15.88
C GLY A 31 -5.25 -16.39 16.16
N SER A 32 -4.48 -16.13 15.12
CA SER A 32 -3.09 -15.70 15.21
C SER A 32 -3.06 -14.25 14.79
N GLY A 33 -2.56 -13.38 15.67
CA GLY A 33 -2.68 -11.93 15.59
C GLY A 33 -2.49 -11.40 14.17
N SER A 34 -3.40 -10.51 13.77
CA SER A 34 -3.40 -9.82 12.48
C SER A 34 -1.98 -9.40 12.13
N ASN A 35 -1.37 -10.08 11.15
CA ASN A 35 -0.02 -9.75 10.75
C ASN A 35 -0.05 -8.31 10.26
N PRO A 36 0.70 -7.38 10.88
CA PRO A 36 0.55 -5.95 10.61
C PRO A 36 0.97 -5.58 9.18
N TRP A 37 1.59 -6.50 8.45
CA TRP A 37 1.99 -6.40 7.06
C TRP A 37 1.11 -7.15 6.06
N ASP A 38 -0.02 -7.73 6.51
CA ASP A 38 -1.05 -8.26 5.62
C ASP A 38 -1.66 -7.13 4.76
N ASP A 39 -2.05 -7.40 3.51
CA ASP A 39 -2.59 -6.39 2.58
C ASP A 39 -3.85 -5.71 3.12
N ASN A 40 -4.59 -6.41 3.98
CA ASN A 40 -5.78 -5.90 4.65
C ASN A 40 -5.50 -5.36 6.07
N SER A 41 -4.22 -5.27 6.46
CA SER A 41 -3.84 -4.77 7.77
C SER A 41 -4.25 -3.31 7.94
N ARG A 42 -4.93 -3.05 9.04
CA ARG A 42 -5.29 -1.70 9.48
C ARG A 42 -4.26 -1.11 10.44
N THR A 43 -3.26 -1.91 10.81
CA THR A 43 -2.24 -1.53 11.77
C THR A 43 -1.13 -0.79 11.03
N PRO A 44 -0.91 0.49 11.29
CA PRO A 44 0.23 1.20 10.75
C PRO A 44 1.53 0.58 11.27
N PHE A 45 2.56 0.52 10.45
CA PHE A 45 3.88 0.09 10.88
C PHE A 45 4.92 1.14 10.52
N GLU A 46 5.97 1.21 11.33
CA GLU A 46 7.07 2.12 11.07
C GLU A 46 7.91 1.60 9.91
N ILE A 47 8.21 2.51 8.99
CA ILE A 47 9.21 2.32 7.95
C ILE A 47 10.26 3.42 8.06
N THR A 48 11.49 3.05 7.76
CA THR A 48 12.62 3.95 7.55
C THR A 48 13.06 3.79 6.11
N MET A 49 13.15 4.90 5.38
CA MET A 49 13.66 4.92 4.01
C MET A 49 14.78 5.95 3.90
N SER A 50 15.84 5.61 3.19
CA SER A 50 16.93 6.52 2.83
C SER A 50 17.08 6.56 1.32
N GLY A 51 17.47 7.72 0.80
CA GLY A 51 17.38 7.96 -0.63
C GLY A 51 17.68 9.40 -1.03
N PHE A 52 17.44 9.70 -2.30
CA PHE A 52 17.69 11.02 -2.88
C PHE A 52 16.41 11.63 -3.45
N LEU A 53 16.26 12.94 -3.28
CA LEU A 53 15.10 13.68 -3.77
C LEU A 53 15.36 14.24 -5.18
N ASN A 54 14.40 14.10 -6.09
CA ASN A 54 14.36 14.71 -7.42
C ASN A 54 15.63 14.49 -8.26
N THR A 55 16.23 13.30 -8.16
CA THR A 55 17.39 12.89 -8.95
C THR A 55 16.99 12.32 -10.31
N LYS A 56 17.95 12.24 -11.23
CA LYS A 56 17.80 11.35 -12.39
C LYS A 56 18.08 9.94 -11.89
N PRO A 57 17.20 8.96 -12.12
CA PRO A 57 17.42 7.60 -11.64
C PRO A 57 18.73 7.03 -12.20
N GLU A 58 19.67 6.74 -11.30
CA GLU A 58 20.94 6.10 -11.61
C GLU A 58 20.82 4.55 -11.66
N GLU A 59 21.74 3.88 -12.36
CA GLU A 59 21.84 2.41 -12.34
C GLU A 59 22.34 1.94 -10.98
N GLY A 60 21.48 1.29 -10.18
CA GLY A 60 21.82 0.80 -8.83
C GLY A 60 20.73 1.04 -7.78
N ASN A 61 19.72 1.84 -8.13
CA ASN A 61 18.60 2.15 -7.25
C ASN A 61 17.64 0.99 -7.07
N ILE A 62 17.08 0.87 -5.86
CA ILE A 62 16.14 -0.20 -5.57
C ILE A 62 14.81 0.08 -6.27
N GLU A 63 14.27 1.29 -6.07
CA GLU A 63 13.01 1.72 -6.68
C GLU A 63 12.88 3.24 -6.62
N VAL A 64 12.16 3.80 -7.58
CA VAL A 64 11.82 5.23 -7.60
C VAL A 64 10.36 5.38 -7.26
N VAL A 65 10.06 6.14 -6.22
CA VAL A 65 8.70 6.36 -5.73
C VAL A 65 8.29 7.82 -5.85
N THR A 66 7.00 8.06 -5.94
CA THR A 66 6.43 9.42 -5.90
C THR A 66 5.97 9.75 -4.48
N LEU A 67 6.57 10.77 -3.88
CA LEU A 67 6.17 11.35 -2.60
C LEU A 67 5.23 12.53 -2.84
N GLY A 68 3.96 12.39 -2.50
CA GLY A 68 2.98 13.47 -2.55
C GLY A 68 2.88 14.19 -1.20
N ILE A 69 2.98 15.52 -1.16
CA ILE A 69 2.71 16.32 0.03
C ILE A 69 1.38 17.07 -0.16
N SER A 70 0.29 16.43 0.27
CA SER A 70 -1.07 16.97 0.08
C SER A 70 -1.28 18.39 0.62
N SER A 71 -0.59 18.77 1.69
CA SER A 71 -0.73 20.10 2.30
C SER A 71 -0.10 21.23 1.48
N PHE A 72 0.84 20.92 0.59
CA PHE A 72 1.47 21.89 -0.30
C PHE A 72 1.02 21.73 -1.75
N GLY A 73 0.38 20.60 -2.09
CA GLY A 73 -0.02 20.29 -3.46
C GLY A 73 1.16 19.92 -4.35
N GLU A 74 2.29 19.51 -3.75
CA GLU A 74 3.54 19.21 -4.44
C GLU A 74 3.79 17.69 -4.48
N GLN A 75 4.48 17.25 -5.53
CA GLN A 75 4.92 15.87 -5.71
C GLN A 75 6.42 15.86 -5.97
N TYR A 76 7.12 14.92 -5.33
CA TYR A 76 8.55 14.76 -5.41
C TYR A 76 8.89 13.35 -5.85
N GLN A 77 9.91 13.23 -6.69
CA GLN A 77 10.50 11.94 -7.00
C GLN A 77 11.47 11.59 -5.88
N TYR A 78 11.39 10.37 -5.37
CA TYR A 78 12.29 9.89 -4.33
C TYR A 78 12.88 8.55 -4.73
N GLU A 79 14.19 8.54 -4.80
CA GLU A 79 14.99 7.41 -5.21
C GLU A 79 15.40 6.64 -3.97
N ILE A 80 14.77 5.48 -3.74
CA ILE A 80 14.99 4.68 -2.54
C ILE A 80 16.30 3.91 -2.70
N MET A 81 17.24 4.22 -1.81
CA MET A 81 18.50 3.49 -1.67
C MET A 81 18.43 2.35 -0.66
N ASP A 82 17.68 2.54 0.42
CA ASP A 82 17.42 1.53 1.42
C ASP A 82 16.05 1.75 2.06
N ILE A 83 15.39 0.66 2.42
CA ILE A 83 14.10 0.67 3.11
C ILE A 83 13.99 -0.51 4.07
N ALA A 84 13.63 -0.20 5.30
CA ALA A 84 13.49 -1.16 6.38
C ALA A 84 12.25 -0.87 7.23
N ALA A 85 11.69 -1.94 7.81
CA ALA A 85 10.67 -1.83 8.84
C ALA A 85 11.33 -2.19 10.19
N PRO A 86 11.81 -1.22 10.98
CA PRO A 86 12.59 -1.50 12.19
C PRO A 86 11.86 -2.38 13.21
N ASN A 87 10.53 -2.25 13.29
CA ASN A 87 9.70 -3.07 14.17
C ASN A 87 9.40 -4.47 13.61
N TYR A 88 9.78 -4.74 12.36
CA TYR A 88 9.50 -5.98 11.65
C TYR A 88 10.71 -6.42 10.81
N PRO A 89 11.82 -6.84 11.46
CA PRO A 89 13.07 -7.19 10.76
C PRO A 89 12.95 -8.36 9.78
N GLN A 90 11.90 -9.19 9.92
CA GLN A 90 11.56 -10.24 8.95
C GLN A 90 11.02 -9.71 7.61
N MET A 91 10.60 -8.44 7.53
CA MET A 91 10.17 -7.84 6.27
C MET A 91 11.40 -7.46 5.43
N SER A 92 11.59 -8.17 4.32
CA SER A 92 12.59 -7.77 3.34
C SER A 92 12.21 -6.47 2.63
N THR A 93 13.20 -5.71 2.16
CA THR A 93 13.04 -4.53 1.31
C THR A 93 12.04 -4.77 0.18
N ARG A 94 12.17 -5.91 -0.52
CA ARG A 94 11.26 -6.30 -1.62
C ARG A 94 9.81 -6.46 -1.17
N MET A 95 9.58 -7.02 0.02
CA MET A 95 8.22 -7.14 0.57
C MET A 95 7.61 -5.79 0.90
N ILE A 96 8.41 -4.84 1.41
CA ILE A 96 7.93 -3.49 1.71
C ILE A 96 7.58 -2.77 0.41
N LEU A 97 8.47 -2.83 -0.58
CA LEU A 97 8.30 -2.18 -1.88
C LEU A 97 7.10 -2.71 -2.67
N GLN A 98 6.85 -4.03 -2.63
CA GLN A 98 5.65 -4.62 -3.23
C GLN A 98 4.33 -4.06 -2.66
N LYS A 99 4.33 -3.51 -1.44
CA LYS A 99 3.15 -2.86 -0.84
C LYS A 99 3.01 -1.39 -1.25
N VAL A 100 4.09 -0.80 -1.76
CA VAL A 100 4.24 0.63 -2.00
C VAL A 100 4.01 0.97 -3.48
N GLY A 101 4.63 0.22 -4.39
CA GLY A 101 4.65 0.50 -5.84
C GLY A 101 3.41 0.11 -6.65
N GLN A 102 2.25 -0.15 -6.02
CA GLN A 102 1.09 -0.67 -6.75
C GLN A 102 0.20 0.42 -7.40
N ARG A 103 0.39 1.71 -7.09
CA ARG A 103 -0.48 2.80 -7.56
C ARG A 103 0.30 4.09 -7.77
N GLY A 104 -0.02 4.88 -8.80
CA GLY A 104 0.77 6.03 -9.28
C GLY A 104 1.10 7.18 -8.31
N ILE A 105 0.64 7.14 -7.05
CA ILE A 105 1.25 7.87 -5.92
C ILE A 105 1.57 6.82 -4.87
N ASP A 106 2.86 6.60 -4.63
CA ASP A 106 3.34 5.52 -3.78
C ASP A 106 3.24 5.89 -2.29
N PHE A 107 3.48 7.17 -1.97
CA PHE A 107 3.34 7.69 -0.60
C PHE A 107 2.70 9.08 -0.56
N ASN A 108 1.59 9.20 0.16
CA ASN A 108 1.08 10.50 0.58
C ASN A 108 1.64 10.87 1.95
N LEU A 109 2.56 11.83 1.99
CA LEU A 109 3.22 12.28 3.20
C LEU A 109 2.28 13.18 4.01
N ILE A 110 2.10 12.84 5.29
CA ILE A 110 1.36 13.64 6.27
C ILE A 110 2.22 13.81 7.52
N GLY A 111 2.03 14.88 8.27
CA GLY A 111 2.77 15.08 9.52
C GLY A 111 2.94 16.55 9.88
N PRO A 112 3.83 16.84 10.85
CA PRO A 112 4.19 18.20 11.21
C PRO A 112 4.68 19.00 10.01
N ARG A 113 4.18 20.24 9.86
CA ARG A 113 4.57 21.13 8.75
C ARG A 113 6.08 21.34 8.66
N ALA A 114 6.78 21.39 9.79
CA ALA A 114 8.24 21.53 9.83
C ALA A 114 8.96 20.38 9.10
N LEU A 115 8.53 19.13 9.30
CA LEU A 115 9.14 17.96 8.64
C LEU A 115 8.83 17.94 7.14
N LEU A 116 7.57 18.21 6.78
CA LEU A 116 7.17 18.32 5.38
C LEU A 116 7.92 19.44 4.65
N SER A 117 8.15 20.57 5.33
CA SER A 117 8.90 21.71 4.79
C SER A 117 10.37 21.36 4.55
N LYS A 118 11.00 20.52 5.38
CA LYS A 118 12.37 20.05 5.14
C LYS A 118 12.47 19.33 3.79
N ILE A 119 11.50 18.46 3.49
CA ILE A 119 11.44 17.75 2.21
C ILE A 119 11.19 18.74 1.07
N ALA A 120 10.20 19.62 1.23
CA ALA A 120 9.79 20.55 0.17
C ALA A 120 10.88 21.58 -0.19
N GLN A 121 11.69 22.00 0.79
CA GLN A 121 12.76 22.98 0.61
C GLN A 121 14.11 22.33 0.26
N SER A 122 14.19 21.00 0.23
CA SER A 122 15.43 20.30 -0.11
C SER A 122 15.75 20.46 -1.60
N PRO A 123 16.99 20.83 -1.95
CA PRO A 123 17.44 20.84 -3.34
C PRO A 123 17.33 19.45 -4.01
N PRO A 124 17.19 19.38 -5.34
CA PRO A 124 17.36 18.13 -6.08
C PRO A 124 18.74 17.50 -5.80
N GLY A 125 18.80 16.18 -5.67
CA GLY A 125 20.01 15.45 -5.28
C GLY A 125 20.27 15.40 -3.77
N THR A 126 19.40 15.99 -2.95
CA THR A 126 19.60 15.99 -1.49
C THR A 126 19.37 14.59 -0.93
N PRO A 127 20.34 14.01 -0.20
CA PRO A 127 20.11 12.78 0.54
C PRO A 127 19.13 13.05 1.68
N LEU A 128 18.15 12.18 1.83
CA LEU A 128 17.18 12.24 2.92
C LEU A 128 17.08 10.89 3.60
N LYS A 129 16.80 10.93 4.90
CA LYS A 129 16.29 9.79 5.64
C LYS A 129 14.92 10.16 6.19
N ILE A 130 13.91 9.41 5.77
CA ILE A 130 12.51 9.63 6.15
C ILE A 130 12.08 8.48 7.05
N VAL A 131 11.55 8.81 8.22
CA VAL A 131 10.96 7.84 9.15
C VAL A 131 9.49 8.17 9.33
N GLY A 132 8.64 7.16 9.30
CA GLY A 132 7.22 7.37 9.52
C GLY A 132 6.41 6.10 9.66
N LEU A 133 5.16 6.29 10.11
CA LEU A 133 4.17 5.23 10.20
C LEU A 133 3.42 5.11 8.88
N PHE A 134 3.58 3.98 8.20
CA PHE A 134 2.92 3.68 6.94
C PHE A 134 1.54 3.04 7.18
N GLU A 135 0.50 3.74 6.73
CA GLU A 135 -0.89 3.31 6.75
C GLU A 135 -1.25 2.66 5.39
N GLN A 136 -1.04 1.35 5.23
CA GLN A 136 -1.16 0.64 3.93
C GLN A 136 -2.47 0.92 3.18
N ASN A 137 -3.61 0.75 3.86
CA ASN A 137 -4.95 0.93 3.27
C ASN A 137 -5.18 2.36 2.71
N ARG A 138 -4.48 3.36 3.26
CA ARG A 138 -4.62 4.76 2.86
C ARG A 138 -3.45 5.26 2.02
N GLN A 139 -2.39 4.45 1.88
CA GLN A 139 -1.10 4.82 1.27
C GLN A 139 -0.55 6.13 1.85
N ARG A 140 -0.73 6.31 3.17
CA ARG A 140 -0.23 7.50 3.88
C ARG A 140 0.99 7.15 4.68
N LEU A 141 2.02 7.97 4.57
CA LEU A 141 3.19 7.89 5.43
C LEU A 141 3.13 9.08 6.40
N ARG A 142 2.85 8.78 7.66
CA ARG A 142 2.87 9.79 8.72
C ARG A 142 4.30 9.99 9.20
N LEU A 143 4.89 11.12 8.81
CA LEU A 143 6.25 11.49 9.17
C LEU A 143 6.39 11.63 10.68
N THR A 144 7.35 10.89 11.22
CA THR A 144 7.81 11.02 12.61
C THR A 144 9.16 11.73 12.66
N ASP A 145 10.02 11.49 11.66
CA ASP A 145 11.29 12.20 11.52
C ASP A 145 11.71 12.36 10.05
N VAL A 146 12.45 13.43 9.79
CA VAL A 146 13.14 13.68 8.52
C VAL A 146 14.51 14.26 8.82
N THR A 147 15.53 13.50 8.44
CA THR A 147 16.94 13.88 8.58
C THR A 147 17.52 14.20 7.20
N VAL A 148 18.19 15.34 7.09
CA VAL A 148 18.97 15.76 5.92
C VAL A 148 20.45 15.73 6.32
N PRO A 149 21.22 14.70 5.93
CA PRO A 149 22.63 14.62 6.27
C PRO A 149 23.37 15.87 5.75
N GLY A 150 23.99 16.64 6.65
CA GLY A 150 24.78 17.83 6.32
C GLY A 150 24.07 19.18 6.48
N MET A 151 22.84 19.23 7.00
CA MET A 151 22.13 20.48 7.37
C MET A 151 21.82 20.58 8.87
N GLU A 152 22.74 20.14 9.74
CA GLU A 152 22.62 20.28 11.20
C GLU A 152 22.86 21.72 11.68
#